data_AF-A0A401X8J1-F1
#
_entry.id   AF-A0A401X8J1-F1
#
_cell.length_a   1.000
_cell.length_b   1.000
_cell.length_c   1.000
_cell.angle_alpha   90.00
_cell.angle_beta   90.00
_cell.angle_gamma   90.00
#
_symmetry.space_group_name_H-M   'P 1'
#
loop_
_entity.id
_entity.type
_entity.pdbx_description
1 polymer ?
#
loop_
_entity_poly.entity_id
_entity_poly.type
_entity_poly.pdbx_seq_one_letter_code
_entity_poly.pdbx_strand_id
1 'polypeptide(L)'
;MYLCRLLPLDVHCAALCNQRHNLELKYGHALHAILRCARNAGTFTISCIGEHAARTVRDYANGGITCPPRTVVPTQDGNGTLMCMPTVAEDLIATKILTIFGKNPALHLPTIQGMITCADAHDGRFLFNLDGPTVTMRRTSAMSMLGIRTFASDAVKRVLIIGTGTQALAHVEALSALYPGIEVVIRGRTPERAEHFCKSPFGNSRMSVSA
;
A
#
# COMPACT_ATOMS: atom_id res chain seq x y z
N MET A 1 -6.52 -5.61 1.55
CA MET A 1 -6.01 -5.93 2.89
C MET A 1 -4.97 -7.03 2.83
N TYR A 2 -5.17 -7.98 1.92
CA TYR A 2 -4.28 -8.98 1.33
C TYR A 2 -2.74 -8.78 1.41
N LEU A 3 -2.24 -7.55 1.58
CA LEU A 3 -0.88 -7.15 1.24
C LEU A 3 -0.09 -6.61 2.43
N CYS A 4 -0.37 -7.08 3.64
CA CYS A 4 0.52 -6.82 4.78
C CYS A 4 1.94 -7.36 4.54
N ARG A 5 2.11 -8.23 3.54
CA ARG A 5 3.37 -8.78 3.02
C ARG A 5 4.19 -7.85 2.11
N LEU A 6 3.79 -6.58 1.91
CA LEU A 6 4.31 -5.72 0.83
C LEU A 6 5.24 -4.55 1.20
N LEU A 7 5.66 -4.38 2.45
CA LEU A 7 6.20 -3.07 2.85
C LEU A 7 7.65 -3.06 3.32
N PRO A 8 8.42 -2.01 2.95
CA PRO A 8 9.64 -1.58 3.62
C PRO A 8 9.36 -0.97 5.00
N LEU A 9 10.29 -1.18 5.93
CA LEU A 9 10.27 -0.67 7.31
C LEU A 9 11.13 0.60 7.41
N ASP A 10 10.69 1.66 6.74
CA ASP A 10 11.33 2.98 6.85
C ASP A 10 10.61 3.88 7.87
N VAL A 11 9.66 3.31 8.62
CA VAL A 11 8.83 4.02 9.60
C VAL A 11 9.22 3.53 10.99
N HIS A 12 9.73 4.42 11.84
CA HIS A 12 10.21 4.21 13.21
C HIS A 12 9.62 2.95 13.90
N CYS A 13 10.31 1.81 13.76
CA CYS A 13 9.97 0.58 14.44
C CYS A 13 11.14 0.15 15.33
N ALA A 14 11.38 0.92 16.40
CA ALA A 14 12.39 0.56 17.42
C ALA A 14 12.11 -0.82 18.06
N ALA A 15 10.85 -1.28 18.03
CA ALA A 15 10.42 -2.55 18.60
C ALA A 15 10.92 -3.80 17.83
N LEU A 16 11.20 -3.67 16.53
CA LEU A 16 11.76 -4.77 15.74
C LEU A 16 13.25 -4.99 16.00
N CYS A 17 13.89 -4.24 16.91
CA CYS A 17 15.31 -4.43 17.24
C CYS A 17 15.58 -5.70 18.05
N ASN A 18 14.66 -6.07 18.94
CA ASN A 18 14.95 -7.02 20.02
C ASN A 18 14.43 -8.45 19.78
N GLN A 19 13.65 -8.70 18.71
CA GLN A 19 13.12 -10.03 18.37
C GLN A 19 13.57 -10.54 16.98
N ARG A 20 14.61 -9.92 16.41
CA ARG A 20 15.05 -10.03 15.01
C ARG A 20 15.34 -11.44 14.52
N HIS A 21 16.06 -12.24 15.29
CA HIS A 21 16.56 -13.53 14.81
C HIS A 21 15.51 -14.65 14.84
N ASN A 22 14.59 -14.60 15.80
CA ASN A 22 13.56 -15.64 15.99
C ASN A 22 12.38 -15.52 15.01
N LEU A 23 12.13 -14.31 14.49
CA LEU A 23 11.09 -14.07 13.49
C LEU A 23 11.52 -14.49 12.06
N GLU A 24 12.82 -14.55 11.75
CA GLU A 24 13.30 -14.96 10.42
C GLU A 24 13.20 -16.48 10.20
N LEU A 25 13.37 -17.29 11.25
CA LEU A 25 13.42 -18.75 11.16
C LEU A 25 12.03 -19.42 11.19
N LYS A 26 11.02 -18.76 11.74
CA LYS A 26 9.72 -19.38 12.09
C LYS A 26 8.56 -19.05 11.12
N TYR A 27 8.63 -17.95 10.37
CA TYR A 27 7.47 -17.38 9.65
C TYR A 27 7.61 -17.34 8.11
N GLY A 28 8.58 -18.06 7.55
CA GLY A 28 8.75 -18.19 6.10
C GLY A 28 8.96 -16.87 5.33
N HIS A 29 8.90 -16.97 3.99
CA HIS A 29 9.31 -15.92 3.05
C HIS A 29 8.54 -14.58 3.15
N ALA A 30 7.35 -14.57 3.77
CA ALA A 30 6.48 -13.41 3.85
C ALA A 30 6.86 -12.42 4.94
N LEU A 31 7.15 -12.93 6.14
CA LEU A 31 7.73 -12.11 7.20
C LEU A 31 9.20 -11.78 6.87
N HIS A 32 9.91 -12.68 6.17
CA HIS A 32 11.25 -12.42 5.66
C HIS A 32 11.29 -11.26 4.63
N ALA A 33 10.25 -11.07 3.81
CA ALA A 33 10.12 -9.91 2.92
C ALA A 33 9.90 -8.61 3.72
N ILE A 34 9.00 -8.62 4.73
CA ILE A 34 8.74 -7.47 5.61
C ILE A 34 9.95 -7.15 6.53
N LEU A 35 10.71 -8.15 7.00
CA LEU A 35 11.86 -7.99 7.91
C LEU A 35 13.19 -7.70 7.18
N ARG A 36 13.45 -8.28 5.99
CA ARG A 36 14.59 -7.83 5.14
C ARG A 36 14.45 -6.39 4.71
N CYS A 37 13.20 -5.96 4.53
CA CYS A 37 12.76 -4.59 4.34
C CYS A 37 13.15 -3.61 5.47
N ALA A 38 13.43 -4.08 6.70
CA ALA A 38 14.04 -3.27 7.77
C ALA A 38 15.57 -3.27 7.75
N ARG A 39 16.19 -4.28 7.14
CA ARG A 39 17.66 -4.43 7.12
C ARG A 39 18.33 -3.47 6.13
N ASN A 40 17.68 -3.15 5.00
CA ASN A 40 18.26 -2.35 3.94
C ASN A 40 17.37 -1.15 3.60
N ALA A 41 17.64 0.01 4.21
CA ALA A 41 17.01 1.30 3.92
C ALA A 41 17.27 1.85 2.48
N GLY A 42 17.49 0.99 1.49
CA GLY A 42 17.86 1.38 0.14
C GLY A 42 17.57 0.38 -0.98
N THR A 43 16.98 -0.80 -0.73
CA THR A 43 16.72 -1.78 -1.81
C THR A 43 15.39 -2.52 -1.64
N PHE A 44 14.27 -1.79 -1.72
CA PHE A 44 12.97 -2.39 -2.03
C PHE A 44 12.29 -1.65 -3.19
N THR A 45 12.52 -2.18 -4.39
CA THR A 45 11.94 -1.69 -5.63
C THR A 45 10.47 -2.13 -5.70
N ILE A 46 9.59 -1.28 -6.23
CA ILE A 46 8.18 -1.59 -6.53
C ILE A 46 7.97 -2.93 -7.28
N SER A 47 9.00 -3.44 -7.99
CA SER A 47 8.99 -4.75 -8.65
C SER A 47 8.79 -5.90 -7.68
N CYS A 48 9.46 -5.89 -6.52
CA CYS A 48 9.31 -6.93 -5.50
C CYS A 48 7.89 -6.93 -4.91
N ILE A 49 7.30 -5.73 -4.76
CA ILE A 49 5.92 -5.55 -4.32
C ILE A 49 4.92 -6.22 -5.27
N GLY A 50 5.16 -6.10 -6.58
CA GLY A 50 4.30 -6.71 -7.60
C GLY A 50 4.33 -8.24 -7.62
N GLU A 51 5.43 -8.88 -7.22
CA GLU A 51 5.53 -10.35 -7.14
C GLU A 51 4.80 -10.91 -5.92
N HIS A 52 5.00 -10.29 -4.77
CA HIS A 52 4.27 -10.63 -3.55
C HIS A 52 2.77 -10.39 -3.72
N ALA A 53 2.37 -9.33 -4.45
CA ALA A 53 0.98 -9.09 -4.79
C ALA A 53 0.37 -10.23 -5.60
N ALA A 54 1.07 -10.73 -6.62
CA ALA A 54 0.60 -11.86 -7.42
C ALA A 54 0.42 -13.14 -6.61
N ARG A 55 1.38 -13.44 -5.71
CA ARG A 55 1.30 -14.62 -4.82
C ARG A 55 0.10 -14.52 -3.90
N THR A 56 -0.02 -13.42 -3.17
CA THR A 56 -1.15 -13.16 -2.28
C THR A 56 -2.51 -13.31 -2.98
N VAL A 57 -2.66 -12.80 -4.21
CA VAL A 57 -3.92 -12.93 -4.95
C VAL A 57 -4.24 -14.39 -5.23
N ARG A 58 -3.23 -15.20 -5.59
CA ARG A 58 -3.40 -16.65 -5.78
C ARG A 58 -3.72 -17.36 -4.47
N ASP A 59 -3.00 -17.05 -3.39
CA ASP A 59 -3.23 -17.65 -2.07
C ASP A 59 -4.68 -17.38 -1.60
N TYR A 60 -5.17 -16.16 -1.81
CA TYR A 60 -6.57 -15.81 -1.55
C TYR A 60 -7.55 -16.58 -2.46
N ALA A 61 -7.29 -16.62 -3.77
CA ALA A 61 -8.15 -17.34 -4.71
C ALA A 61 -8.22 -18.84 -4.43
N ASN A 62 -7.15 -19.42 -3.88
CA ASN A 62 -7.06 -20.83 -3.48
C ASN A 62 -7.59 -21.10 -2.06
N GLY A 63 -8.15 -20.10 -1.37
CA GLY A 63 -8.71 -20.26 -0.02
C GLY A 63 -7.67 -20.27 1.12
N GLY A 64 -6.39 -20.02 0.83
CA GLY A 64 -5.32 -19.92 1.83
C GLY A 64 -5.33 -18.63 2.65
N ILE A 65 -6.23 -17.70 2.35
CA ILE A 65 -6.41 -16.43 3.06
C ILE A 65 -7.89 -16.22 3.35
N THR A 66 -8.26 -16.16 4.63
CA THR A 66 -9.59 -15.72 5.08
C THR A 66 -9.62 -14.20 5.20
N CYS A 67 -10.45 -13.54 4.40
CA CYS A 67 -10.62 -12.09 4.42
C CYS A 67 -12.11 -11.74 4.38
N PRO A 68 -12.78 -11.59 5.54
CA PRO A 68 -14.19 -11.22 5.58
C PRO A 68 -14.43 -9.82 4.99
N PRO A 69 -15.70 -9.46 4.71
CA PRO A 69 -16.08 -8.10 4.38
C PRO A 69 -15.58 -7.12 5.43
N ARG A 70 -15.16 -5.93 4.96
CA ARG A 70 -14.73 -4.86 5.87
C ARG A 70 -15.91 -4.41 6.75
N THR A 71 -15.62 -4.14 8.01
CA THR A 71 -16.56 -3.48 8.91
C THR A 71 -16.43 -1.97 8.71
N VAL A 72 -17.57 -1.29 8.59
CA VAL A 72 -17.65 0.16 8.42
C VAL A 72 -18.58 0.69 9.50
N VAL A 73 -18.07 1.56 10.36
CA VAL A 73 -18.83 2.14 11.48
C VAL A 73 -18.79 3.65 11.34
N PRO A 74 -19.91 4.31 11.00
CA PRO A 74 -19.97 5.76 10.98
C PRO A 74 -19.81 6.32 12.40
N THR A 75 -19.22 7.50 12.54
CA THR A 75 -19.27 8.25 13.79
C THR A 75 -20.71 8.69 14.09
N GLN A 76 -21.03 8.91 15.36
CA GLN A 76 -22.37 9.34 15.78
C GLN A 76 -22.83 10.63 15.10
N ASP A 77 -21.88 11.55 14.85
CA ASP A 77 -22.11 12.82 14.16
C ASP A 77 -22.05 12.72 12.63
N GLY A 78 -21.79 11.54 12.07
CA GLY A 78 -21.65 11.30 10.63
C GLY A 78 -20.45 11.98 9.97
N ASN A 79 -19.57 12.66 10.71
CA ASN A 79 -18.44 13.39 10.14
C ASN A 79 -17.26 12.50 9.74
N GLY A 80 -17.24 11.25 10.19
CA GLY A 80 -16.19 10.32 9.89
C GLY A 80 -16.65 8.87 9.92
N THR A 81 -15.69 7.98 9.67
CA THR A 81 -15.94 6.55 9.60
C THR A 81 -14.75 5.78 10.12
N LEU A 82 -14.99 4.83 11.02
CA LEU A 82 -14.05 3.78 11.39
C LEU A 82 -14.20 2.61 10.42
N MET A 83 -13.07 2.11 9.93
CA MET A 83 -13.02 0.95 9.06
C MET A 83 -12.10 -0.10 9.67
N CYS A 84 -12.66 -1.29 9.93
CA CYS A 84 -11.93 -2.44 10.38
C CYS A 84 -11.89 -3.50 9.29
N MET A 85 -10.72 -4.07 9.12
CA MET A 85 -10.37 -4.93 8.03
C MET A 85 -9.50 -6.02 8.65
N PRO A 86 -10.05 -7.19 9.04
CA PRO A 86 -9.27 -8.33 9.50
C PRO A 86 -8.98 -9.32 8.35
N THR A 87 -7.84 -10.01 8.43
CA THR A 87 -7.44 -11.09 7.52
C THR A 87 -6.61 -12.10 8.28
N VAL A 88 -6.79 -13.38 7.97
CA VAL A 88 -6.01 -14.50 8.53
C VAL A 88 -5.47 -15.35 7.38
N ALA A 89 -4.16 -15.56 7.35
CA ALA A 89 -3.48 -16.54 6.51
C ALA A 89 -2.87 -17.63 7.41
N GLU A 90 -2.23 -18.64 6.80
CA GLU A 90 -1.59 -19.75 7.53
C GLU A 90 -0.58 -19.30 8.59
N ASP A 91 0.19 -18.24 8.32
CA ASP A 91 1.32 -17.79 9.13
C ASP A 91 1.11 -16.42 9.79
N LEU A 92 0.07 -15.68 9.39
CA LEU A 92 -0.11 -14.28 9.77
C LEU A 92 -1.59 -13.89 9.92
N ILE A 93 -1.91 -13.32 11.07
CA ILE A 93 -3.12 -12.55 11.31
C ILE A 93 -2.78 -11.07 11.09
N ALA A 94 -3.59 -10.37 10.31
CA ALA A 94 -3.43 -8.94 10.12
C ALA A 94 -4.77 -8.21 10.18
N THR A 95 -4.84 -7.16 10.99
CA THR A 95 -6.00 -6.28 11.06
C THR A 95 -5.60 -4.85 10.77
N LYS A 96 -6.19 -4.28 9.71
CA LYS A 96 -6.11 -2.86 9.41
C LYS A 96 -7.28 -2.12 10.06
N ILE A 97 -6.94 -1.10 10.83
CA ILE A 97 -7.90 -0.18 11.45
C ILE A 97 -7.60 1.21 10.89
N LEU A 98 -8.57 1.80 10.18
CA LEU A 98 -8.46 3.14 9.62
C LEU A 98 -9.61 4.03 10.07
N THR A 99 -9.34 5.33 10.17
CA THR A 99 -10.37 6.36 10.22
C THR A 99 -10.34 7.18 8.94
N ILE A 100 -11.53 7.54 8.44
CA ILE A 100 -11.70 8.41 7.28
C ILE A 100 -12.54 9.61 7.69
N PHE A 101 -11.95 10.80 7.58
CA PHE A 101 -12.59 12.07 7.92
C PHE A 101 -12.33 13.07 6.79
N GLY A 102 -13.34 13.27 5.94
CA GLY A 102 -13.21 14.11 4.73
C GLY A 102 -12.91 15.58 5.00
N LYS A 103 -13.29 16.08 6.19
CA LYS A 103 -13.10 17.48 6.62
C LYS A 103 -11.75 17.75 7.29
N ASN A 104 -10.98 16.71 7.60
CA ASN A 104 -9.66 16.85 8.26
C ASN A 104 -8.67 17.80 7.56
N PRO A 105 -8.65 17.92 6.21
CA PRO A 105 -7.75 18.87 5.57
C PRO A 105 -7.94 20.33 6.03
N ALA A 106 -9.16 20.73 6.42
CA ALA A 106 -9.43 22.06 6.98
C ALA A 106 -8.82 22.26 8.38
N LEU A 107 -8.48 21.16 9.06
CA LEU A 107 -7.81 21.12 10.36
C LEU A 107 -6.32 20.80 10.23
N HIS A 108 -5.77 20.80 9.01
CA HIS A 108 -4.39 20.36 8.73
C HIS A 108 -4.10 18.91 9.15
N LEU A 109 -5.11 18.05 9.20
CA LEU A 109 -4.98 16.62 9.51
C LEU A 109 -5.15 15.76 8.25
N PRO A 110 -4.54 14.55 8.21
CA PRO A 110 -4.77 13.60 7.12
C PRO A 110 -6.23 13.14 7.06
N THR A 111 -6.78 13.01 5.86
CA THR A 111 -8.12 12.43 5.63
C THR A 111 -8.21 10.98 6.08
N ILE A 112 -7.13 10.22 5.91
CA ILE A 112 -7.04 8.80 6.29
C ILE A 112 -5.94 8.68 7.34
N GLN A 113 -6.28 8.08 8.47
CA GLN A 113 -5.33 7.75 9.53
C GLN A 113 -5.53 6.30 9.95
N GLY A 114 -4.53 5.72 10.62
CA GLY A 114 -4.67 4.42 11.25
C GLY A 114 -3.47 3.51 11.02
N MET A 115 -3.64 2.23 11.34
CA MET A 115 -2.54 1.29 11.46
C MET A 115 -2.95 -0.10 10.97
N ILE A 116 -1.94 -0.94 10.73
CA ILE A 116 -2.10 -2.37 10.54
C ILE A 116 -1.40 -3.08 11.68
N THR A 117 -2.14 -3.89 12.41
CA THR A 117 -1.59 -4.75 13.46
C THR A 117 -1.42 -6.16 12.92
N CYS A 118 -0.23 -6.72 13.11
CA CYS A 118 0.13 -8.07 12.70
C CYS A 118 0.33 -8.96 13.93
N ALA A 119 -0.15 -10.20 13.87
CA ALA A 119 0.02 -11.23 14.89
C ALA A 119 0.37 -12.58 14.25
N ASP A 120 1.03 -13.44 15.02
CA ASP A 120 1.30 -14.84 14.68
C ASP A 120 -0.02 -15.60 14.56
N ALA A 121 -0.25 -16.33 13.46
CA ALA A 121 -1.47 -17.12 13.28
C ALA A 121 -1.52 -18.41 14.12
N HIS A 122 -0.37 -18.90 14.60
CA HIS A 122 -0.26 -20.12 15.38
C HIS A 122 -0.51 -19.87 16.88
N ASP A 123 0.03 -18.79 17.45
CA ASP A 123 -0.06 -18.50 18.89
C ASP A 123 -0.77 -17.18 19.24
N GLY A 124 -1.19 -16.40 18.24
CA GLY A 124 -1.92 -15.15 18.42
C GLY A 124 -1.09 -13.98 18.94
N ARG A 125 0.22 -14.16 19.15
CA ARG A 125 1.08 -13.10 19.70
C ARG A 125 1.22 -11.95 18.71
N PHE A 126 0.97 -10.73 19.20
CA PHE A 126 1.21 -9.52 18.41
C PHE A 126 2.70 -9.38 18.07
N LEU A 127 2.96 -9.11 16.79
CA LEU A 127 4.31 -9.03 16.23
C LEU A 127 4.75 -7.57 16.09
N PHE A 128 3.98 -6.77 15.33
CA PHE A 128 4.32 -5.37 15.04
C PHE A 128 3.10 -4.62 14.49
N ASN A 129 3.26 -3.30 14.42
CA ASN A 129 2.32 -2.41 13.77
C ASN A 129 2.97 -1.69 12.59
N LEU A 130 2.20 -1.43 11.54
CA LEU A 130 2.60 -0.69 10.36
C LEU A 130 1.73 0.56 10.19
N ASP A 131 2.28 1.62 9.59
CA ASP A 131 1.54 2.82 9.23
C ASP A 131 0.49 2.51 8.15
N GLY A 132 -0.79 2.60 8.52
CA GLY A 132 -1.92 2.18 7.68
C GLY A 132 -2.04 2.94 6.35
N PRO A 133 -1.92 4.28 6.35
CA PRO A 133 -1.88 5.09 5.12
C PRO A 133 -0.77 4.68 4.16
N THR A 134 0.47 4.54 4.65
CA THR A 134 1.63 4.14 3.84
C THR A 134 1.43 2.77 3.24
N VAL A 135 0.97 1.79 4.03
CA VAL A 135 0.63 0.45 3.52
C VAL A 135 -0.40 0.57 2.40
N THR A 136 -1.43 1.36 2.65
CA THR A 136 -2.56 1.50 1.74
C THR A 136 -2.14 2.14 0.42
N MET A 137 -1.26 3.14 0.43
CA MET A 137 -0.67 3.73 -0.78
C MET A 137 0.09 2.69 -1.61
N ARG A 138 1.13 2.08 -1.03
CA ARG A 138 2.04 1.17 -1.76
C ARG A 138 1.33 -0.07 -2.29
N ARG A 139 0.48 -0.70 -1.47
CA ARG A 139 -0.23 -1.92 -1.89
C ARG A 139 -1.28 -1.64 -2.96
N THR A 140 -1.88 -0.44 -2.98
CA THR A 140 -2.91 -0.11 -3.97
C THR A 140 -2.26 0.12 -5.31
N SER A 141 -1.18 0.92 -5.36
CA SER A 141 -0.43 1.11 -6.61
C SER A 141 0.15 -0.21 -7.13
N ALA A 142 0.72 -1.05 -6.26
CA ALA A 142 1.23 -2.35 -6.67
C ALA A 142 0.16 -3.30 -7.25
N MET A 143 -1.05 -3.30 -6.69
CA MET A 143 -2.16 -4.06 -7.28
C MET A 143 -2.55 -3.53 -8.66
N SER A 144 -2.55 -2.21 -8.86
CA SER A 144 -2.77 -1.62 -10.18
C SER A 144 -1.67 -2.01 -11.16
N MET A 145 -0.40 -2.01 -10.72
CA MET A 145 0.74 -2.41 -11.55
C MET A 145 0.69 -3.90 -11.92
N LEU A 146 0.29 -4.76 -10.97
CA LEU A 146 0.01 -6.16 -11.23
C LEU A 146 -1.10 -6.31 -12.27
N GLY A 147 -2.17 -5.52 -12.16
CA GLY A 147 -3.25 -5.49 -13.14
C GLY A 147 -2.75 -5.13 -14.53
N ILE A 148 -1.96 -4.05 -14.66
CA ILE A 148 -1.35 -3.66 -15.93
C ILE A 148 -0.51 -4.80 -16.51
N ARG A 149 0.40 -5.38 -15.72
CA ARG A 149 1.28 -6.47 -16.15
C ARG A 149 0.50 -7.72 -16.58
N THR A 150 -0.64 -7.97 -15.97
CA THR A 150 -1.44 -9.19 -16.20
C THR A 150 -2.38 -9.05 -17.38
N PHE A 151 -2.95 -7.86 -17.59
CA PHE A 151 -4.06 -7.65 -18.53
C PHE A 151 -3.69 -6.80 -19.76
N ALA A 152 -2.56 -6.11 -19.79
CA ALA A 152 -2.14 -5.39 -21.00
C ALA A 152 -1.72 -6.38 -22.10
N SER A 153 -2.31 -6.23 -23.29
CA SER A 153 -1.95 -7.01 -24.49
C SER A 153 -0.57 -6.64 -25.03
N ASP A 154 -0.20 -5.36 -24.88
CA ASP A 154 0.98 -4.74 -25.46
C ASP A 154 1.76 -3.94 -24.42
N ALA A 155 2.99 -3.55 -24.77
CA ALA A 155 3.81 -2.68 -23.95
C ALA A 155 3.09 -1.35 -23.66
N VAL A 156 2.87 -1.06 -22.38
CA VAL A 156 2.19 0.17 -21.95
C VAL A 156 3.11 1.37 -22.12
N LYS A 157 2.69 2.32 -22.97
CA LYS A 157 3.45 3.55 -23.27
C LYS A 157 2.88 4.80 -22.59
N ARG A 158 1.58 4.79 -22.27
CA ARG A 158 0.86 5.94 -21.71
C ARG A 158 -0.19 5.49 -20.70
N VAL A 159 -0.29 6.20 -19.58
CA VAL A 159 -1.30 5.97 -18.53
C VAL A 159 -1.97 7.27 -18.14
N LEU A 160 -3.30 7.27 -18.04
CA LEU A 160 -4.08 8.36 -17.47
C LEU A 160 -4.35 8.09 -15.99
N ILE A 161 -3.98 9.02 -15.12
CA ILE A 161 -4.35 9.04 -13.70
C ILE A 161 -5.41 10.12 -13.49
N ILE A 162 -6.56 9.71 -12.94
CA ILE A 162 -7.65 10.62 -12.57
C ILE A 162 -7.58 10.88 -11.07
N GLY A 163 -7.33 12.14 -10.70
CA GLY A 163 -7.14 12.61 -9.34
C GLY A 163 -5.70 13.04 -9.05
N THR A 164 -5.54 13.87 -8.02
CA THR A 164 -4.27 14.51 -7.62
C THR A 164 -3.96 14.31 -6.14
N GLY A 165 -4.48 13.22 -5.57
CA GLY A 165 -4.31 12.87 -4.15
C GLY A 165 -3.13 11.93 -3.90
N THR A 166 -3.00 11.47 -2.66
CA THR A 166 -1.90 10.57 -2.22
C THR A 166 -1.82 9.27 -3.02
N GLN A 167 -2.95 8.74 -3.49
CA GLN A 167 -2.93 7.56 -4.38
C GLN A 167 -2.36 7.87 -5.75
N ALA A 168 -2.66 9.04 -6.34
CA ALA A 168 -2.09 9.43 -7.63
C ALA A 168 -0.56 9.46 -7.54
N LEU A 169 -0.03 10.02 -6.45
CA LEU A 169 1.40 10.02 -6.15
C LEU A 169 1.99 8.60 -6.13
N ALA A 170 1.42 7.71 -5.32
CA ALA A 170 1.91 6.34 -5.20
C ALA A 170 1.85 5.55 -6.52
N HIS A 171 0.92 5.90 -7.41
CA HIS A 171 0.83 5.30 -8.75
C HIS A 171 1.86 5.87 -9.71
N VAL A 172 2.11 7.18 -9.69
CA VAL A 172 3.22 7.78 -10.46
C VAL A 172 4.53 7.11 -10.06
N GLU A 173 4.86 7.08 -8.76
CA GLU A 173 6.09 6.46 -8.26
C GLU A 173 6.24 4.99 -8.73
N ALA A 174 5.15 4.23 -8.68
CA ALA A 174 5.13 2.84 -9.11
C ALA A 174 5.33 2.71 -10.63
N LEU A 175 4.68 3.57 -11.42
CA LEU A 175 4.81 3.61 -12.87
C LEU A 175 6.23 4.00 -13.30
N SER A 176 6.80 5.05 -12.72
CA SER A 176 8.15 5.53 -13.06
C SER A 176 9.21 4.45 -12.80
N ALA A 177 9.02 3.66 -11.75
CA ALA A 177 9.98 2.64 -11.36
C ALA A 177 9.79 1.28 -12.09
N LEU A 178 8.59 0.95 -12.58
CA LEU A 178 8.34 -0.28 -13.34
C LEU A 178 8.36 -0.10 -14.86
N TYR A 179 8.05 1.09 -15.35
CA TYR A 179 7.93 1.42 -16.76
C TYR A 179 8.75 2.69 -17.06
N PRO A 180 10.09 2.61 -17.10
CA PRO A 180 10.92 3.77 -17.40
C PRO A 180 10.53 4.42 -18.72
N GLY A 181 10.34 5.74 -18.72
CA GLY A 181 9.95 6.50 -19.92
C GLY A 181 8.45 6.48 -20.24
N ILE A 182 7.61 5.87 -19.38
CA ILE A 182 6.15 5.93 -19.52
C ILE A 182 5.64 7.38 -19.48
N GLU A 183 4.69 7.68 -20.34
CA GLU A 183 3.97 8.95 -20.30
C GLU A 183 2.82 8.85 -19.30
N VAL A 184 2.83 9.73 -18.30
CA VAL A 184 1.77 9.80 -17.30
C VAL A 184 0.97 11.08 -17.51
N VAL A 185 -0.30 10.93 -17.86
CA VAL A 185 -1.23 12.03 -18.03
C VAL A 185 -2.05 12.17 -16.76
N ILE A 186 -2.14 13.37 -16.20
CA ILE A 186 -2.89 13.65 -14.98
C ILE A 186 -4.17 14.43 -15.33
N ARG A 187 -5.31 13.97 -14.82
CA ARG A 187 -6.59 14.68 -14.89
C ARG A 187 -7.15 14.89 -13.50
N GLY A 188 -7.22 16.14 -13.06
CA GLY A 188 -7.88 16.54 -11.82
C GLY A 188 -9.21 17.24 -12.09
N ARG A 189 -10.11 17.25 -11.11
CA ARG A 189 -11.34 18.09 -11.15
C ARG A 189 -11.02 19.59 -11.16
N THR A 190 -9.88 19.96 -10.58
CA THR A 190 -9.39 21.34 -10.48
C THR A 190 -8.10 21.43 -11.29
N PRO A 191 -8.07 22.13 -12.43
CA PRO A 191 -6.90 22.19 -13.32
C PRO A 191 -5.62 22.63 -12.60
N GLU A 192 -5.72 23.64 -11.74
CA GLU A 192 -4.60 24.20 -10.99
C GLU A 192 -3.95 23.15 -10.07
N ARG A 193 -4.77 22.24 -9.50
CA ARG A 193 -4.27 21.13 -8.68
C ARG A 193 -3.57 20.07 -9.53
N ALA A 194 -3.98 19.85 -10.78
CA ALA A 194 -3.33 18.92 -11.69
C ALA A 194 -1.98 19.47 -12.16
N GLU A 195 -1.92 20.77 -12.48
CA GLU A 195 -0.67 21.45 -12.80
C GLU A 195 0.31 21.44 -11.63
N HIS A 196 -0.15 21.76 -10.43
CA HIS A 196 0.69 21.72 -9.23
C HIS A 196 1.21 20.30 -8.95
N PHE A 197 0.36 19.29 -9.12
CA PHE A 197 0.77 17.89 -9.00
C PHE A 197 1.87 17.53 -10.00
N CYS A 198 1.78 17.96 -11.26
CA CYS A 198 2.81 17.66 -12.27
C CYS A 198 4.14 18.39 -12.05
N LYS A 199 4.14 19.53 -11.32
CA LYS A 199 5.37 20.28 -10.99
C LYS A 199 6.20 19.65 -9.86
N SER A 200 5.63 18.68 -9.15
CA SER A 200 6.32 18.01 -8.05
C SER A 200 7.36 17.01 -8.61
N PRO A 201 8.57 16.90 -8.00
CA PRO A 201 9.64 16.07 -8.54
C PRO A 201 9.33 14.57 -8.34
N PHE A 202 8.87 13.89 -9.38
CA PHE A 202 8.56 12.46 -9.35
C PHE A 202 9.35 11.67 -10.40
N GLY A 203 10.53 11.17 -10.01
CA GLY A 203 11.33 10.19 -10.78
C GLY A 203 11.64 10.60 -12.24
N ASN A 204 11.92 9.60 -13.09
CA ASN A 204 12.26 9.78 -14.51
C ASN A 204 11.03 9.75 -15.45
N SER A 205 9.81 9.87 -14.93
CA SER A 205 8.57 9.82 -15.74
C SER A 205 8.26 11.15 -16.41
N ARG A 206 7.79 11.11 -17.66
CA ARG A 206 7.26 12.29 -18.36
C ARG A 206 5.82 12.50 -17.93
N MET A 207 5.55 13.57 -17.18
CA MET A 207 4.20 13.91 -16.73
C MET A 207 3.62 15.07 -17.53
N SER A 208 2.35 14.97 -17.89
CA SER A 208 1.60 16.03 -18.56
C SER A 208 0.18 16.14 -17.98
N VAL A 209 -0.44 17.30 -18.15
CA VAL A 209 -1.85 17.52 -17.74
C VAL A 209 -2.75 17.27 -18.95
N SER A 210 -3.85 16.54 -18.75
CA SER A 210 -4.91 16.45 -19.77
C SER A 210 -5.80 17.69 -19.73
N ALA A 211 -6.04 18.28 -20.91
CA ALA A 211 -7.09 19.27 -21.15
C ALA A 211 -8.49 18.72 -20.83
#